data_AF-W2P6D7-F1
#
_entry.id   AF-W2P6D7-F1
#
_cell.length_a   1.000
_cell.length_b   1.000
_cell.length_c   1.000
_cell.angle_alpha   90.00
_cell.angle_beta   90.00
_cell.angle_gamma   90.00
#
_symmetry.space_group_name_H-M   'P 1'
#
loop_
_entity.id
_entity.type
_entity.pdbx_description
1 polymer ?
#
loop_
_entity_poly.entity_id
_entity_poly.type
_entity_poly.pdbx_seq_one_letter_code
_entity_poly.pdbx_strand_id
1 'polypeptide(L)'
;MALCASQSECSERFVSKSLPVTLQNVITLFDSNPESTCAALVSDLYGDMSGEPASYMLRRVLGSLLQSSRLRTLLPPVVYRLNRCAFNDVKILTHFFTNLNNYLSWSSEDDTFDSTLLYYLIVFSEMWEKPEQSIGEMILRFTNARVSNGGTYADIPLYCAFSKESSPVCDQLDVGTYDANGIIYNRDQYWNKSATIPNQASVLLLSSKLDPQTPHKYAKYLLEALDGSKKELITFNCATHGTLWTTSMEEDEDESVTCGMRLLMSYVSNNGDLDGLDKSCVDEMPAFNLTPPLDYQYFFLSTDDAYNGEYDERLAEIVTGSSSGFARSAATTTKENTTYKTAFVVFLVLFVVTLILAVFFAFRWFNLKSENARRRATDDLPEDIEISTLPENQAGSPELTTAYSQRPK
;
A
#
# COMPACT_ATOMS: atom_id res chain seq x y z
N MET A 1 -17.40 -6.38 -14.57
CA MET A 1 -17.91 -6.16 -15.96
C MET A 1 -19.35 -6.61 -16.17
N ALA A 2 -19.82 -7.76 -15.66
CA ALA A 2 -21.21 -8.22 -15.89
C ALA A 2 -22.29 -7.21 -15.46
N LEU A 3 -22.02 -6.42 -14.41
CA LEU A 3 -22.91 -5.34 -13.92
C LEU A 3 -23.20 -4.24 -14.95
N CYS A 4 -22.40 -4.12 -16.00
CA CYS A 4 -22.72 -3.22 -17.12
C CYS A 4 -24.05 -3.59 -17.78
N ALA A 5 -24.37 -4.89 -17.89
CA ALA A 5 -25.60 -5.35 -18.52
C ALA A 5 -26.87 -4.98 -17.72
N SER A 6 -26.74 -4.72 -16.42
CA SER A 6 -27.87 -4.38 -15.54
C SER A 6 -28.12 -2.88 -15.41
N GLN A 7 -27.32 -2.01 -16.06
CA GLN A 7 -27.46 -0.55 -15.98
C GLN A 7 -27.54 0.03 -17.38
N SER A 8 -28.63 0.73 -17.70
CA SER A 8 -28.90 1.27 -19.06
C SER A 8 -27.78 2.17 -19.57
N GLU A 9 -27.26 3.05 -18.70
CA GLU A 9 -26.12 3.95 -18.97
C GLU A 9 -24.93 3.22 -19.63
N CYS A 10 -24.69 1.96 -19.21
CA CYS A 10 -23.64 1.12 -19.74
C CYS A 10 -24.16 0.16 -20.83
N SER A 11 -25.24 -0.57 -20.59
CA SER A 11 -25.72 -1.63 -21.48
C SER A 11 -26.11 -1.12 -22.87
N GLU A 12 -26.66 0.10 -22.96
CA GLU A 12 -27.03 0.75 -24.23
C GLU A 12 -25.80 1.08 -25.10
N ARG A 13 -24.60 1.11 -24.52
CA ARG A 13 -23.34 1.31 -25.24
C ARG A 13 -22.75 0.00 -25.77
N PHE A 14 -23.26 -1.14 -25.31
CA PHE A 14 -22.74 -2.49 -25.59
C PHE A 14 -23.83 -3.44 -26.12
N VAL A 15 -24.72 -2.92 -26.99
CA VAL A 15 -25.88 -3.65 -27.54
C VAL A 15 -25.48 -4.84 -28.40
N SER A 16 -24.54 -4.64 -29.34
CA SER A 16 -24.13 -5.70 -30.28
C SER A 16 -23.19 -6.73 -29.65
N LYS A 17 -22.32 -6.26 -28.74
CA LYS A 17 -21.35 -7.06 -28.02
C LYS A 17 -21.23 -6.52 -26.61
N SER A 18 -21.40 -7.41 -25.63
CA SER A 18 -21.24 -7.08 -24.22
C SER A 18 -19.85 -6.50 -23.92
N LEU A 19 -19.74 -5.67 -22.88
CA LEU A 19 -18.47 -5.09 -22.41
C LEU A 19 -17.28 -6.08 -22.37
N PRO A 20 -17.38 -7.28 -21.75
CA PRO A 20 -16.24 -8.23 -21.72
C PRO A 20 -15.86 -8.76 -23.12
N VAL A 21 -16.83 -8.93 -24.02
CA VAL A 21 -16.58 -9.35 -25.40
C VAL A 21 -15.91 -8.22 -26.19
N THR A 22 -16.37 -6.98 -25.99
CA THR A 22 -15.78 -5.80 -26.63
C THR A 22 -14.33 -5.59 -26.17
N LEU A 23 -14.06 -5.67 -24.86
CA LEU A 23 -12.69 -5.61 -24.33
C LEU A 23 -11.81 -6.73 -24.92
N GLN A 24 -12.33 -7.95 -25.03
CA GLN A 24 -11.57 -9.03 -25.64
C GLN A 24 -11.18 -8.73 -27.10
N ASN A 25 -12.10 -8.13 -27.88
CA ASN A 25 -11.80 -7.76 -29.26
C ASN A 25 -10.75 -6.66 -29.34
N VAL A 26 -10.79 -5.67 -28.44
CA VAL A 26 -9.76 -4.61 -28.35
C VAL A 26 -8.39 -5.23 -28.06
N ILE A 27 -8.32 -6.13 -27.07
CA ILE A 27 -7.09 -6.86 -26.73
C ILE A 27 -6.55 -7.62 -27.96
N THR A 28 -7.40 -8.40 -28.63
CA THR A 28 -7.00 -9.16 -29.82
C THR A 28 -6.59 -8.25 -30.99
N LEU A 29 -7.23 -7.10 -31.15
CA LEU A 29 -6.83 -6.10 -32.15
C LEU A 29 -5.44 -5.54 -31.85
N PHE A 30 -5.15 -5.22 -30.58
CA PHE A 30 -3.85 -4.71 -30.17
C PHE A 30 -2.75 -5.74 -30.41
N ASP A 31 -3.01 -7.02 -30.10
CA ASP A 31 -2.03 -8.09 -30.31
C ASP A 31 -1.79 -8.38 -31.81
N SER A 32 -2.83 -8.30 -32.64
CA SER A 32 -2.74 -8.60 -34.08
C SER A 32 -2.33 -7.40 -34.94
N ASN A 33 -2.51 -6.19 -34.44
CA ASN A 33 -2.21 -4.94 -35.14
C ASN A 33 -1.63 -3.88 -34.17
N PRO A 34 -0.37 -4.06 -33.73
CA PRO A 34 0.28 -3.18 -32.75
C PRO A 34 0.45 -1.73 -33.24
N GLU A 35 0.48 -1.52 -34.55
CA GLU A 35 0.60 -0.19 -35.17
C GLU A 35 -0.75 0.52 -35.36
N SER A 36 -1.86 -0.09 -34.94
CA SER A 36 -3.16 0.59 -34.97
C SER A 36 -3.15 1.81 -34.05
N THR A 37 -3.86 2.88 -34.42
CA THR A 37 -3.78 4.19 -33.75
C THR A 37 -3.93 4.11 -32.22
N CYS A 38 -4.92 3.37 -31.71
CA CYS A 38 -5.11 3.22 -30.27
C CYS A 38 -4.15 2.22 -29.61
N ALA A 39 -3.61 1.24 -30.34
CA ALA A 39 -2.56 0.37 -29.81
C ALA A 39 -1.24 1.13 -29.65
N ALA A 40 -0.84 1.88 -30.69
CA ALA A 40 0.33 2.76 -30.66
C ALA A 40 0.22 3.81 -29.54
N LEU A 41 -0.95 4.45 -29.40
CA LEU A 41 -1.23 5.40 -28.31
C LEU A 41 -0.95 4.78 -26.92
N VAL A 42 -1.42 3.55 -26.70
CA VAL A 42 -1.26 2.85 -25.41
C VAL A 42 0.19 2.43 -25.17
N SER A 43 0.93 2.07 -26.23
CA SER A 43 2.36 1.74 -26.15
C SER A 43 3.24 2.97 -25.86
N ASP A 44 3.01 4.09 -26.56
CA ASP A 44 3.87 5.27 -26.52
C ASP A 44 3.90 5.96 -25.16
N LEU A 45 2.79 5.88 -24.40
CA LEU A 45 2.65 6.55 -23.11
C LEU A 45 3.46 5.90 -21.99
N TYR A 46 4.03 4.72 -22.23
CA TYR A 46 4.75 3.93 -21.23
C TYR A 46 6.10 3.42 -21.78
N GLY A 47 6.81 4.30 -22.50
CA GLY A 47 8.03 3.99 -23.26
C GLY A 47 9.17 3.27 -22.51
N ASP A 48 9.19 3.29 -21.18
CA ASP A 48 10.16 2.52 -20.36
C ASP A 48 9.94 1.00 -20.43
N MET A 49 8.78 0.53 -20.89
CA MET A 49 8.44 -0.88 -21.09
C MET A 49 8.41 -1.26 -22.58
N SER A 50 9.28 -0.65 -23.38
CA SER A 50 9.36 -0.68 -24.87
C SER A 50 9.39 -2.06 -25.57
N GLY A 51 9.33 -3.17 -24.83
CA GLY A 51 9.26 -4.53 -25.38
C GLY A 51 7.91 -5.26 -25.20
N GLU A 52 6.96 -4.71 -24.43
CA GLU A 52 5.70 -5.39 -24.15
C GLU A 52 4.56 -5.00 -25.11
N PRO A 53 3.64 -5.93 -25.45
CA PRO A 53 2.47 -5.60 -26.27
C PRO A 53 1.57 -4.54 -25.62
N ALA A 54 0.97 -3.66 -26.42
CA ALA A 54 -0.04 -2.69 -25.98
C ALA A 54 -1.18 -3.32 -25.16
N SER A 55 -1.51 -4.59 -25.45
CA SER A 55 -2.56 -5.31 -24.72
C SER A 55 -2.16 -5.63 -23.27
N TYR A 56 -0.86 -5.74 -22.95
CA TYR A 56 -0.36 -5.96 -21.59
C TYR A 56 -0.54 -4.67 -20.77
N MET A 57 -0.15 -3.54 -21.38
CA MET A 57 -0.40 -2.21 -20.83
C MET A 57 -1.87 -1.97 -20.55
N LEU A 58 -2.73 -2.27 -21.53
CA LEU A 58 -4.17 -2.11 -21.38
C LEU A 58 -4.70 -2.92 -20.19
N ARG A 59 -4.26 -4.18 -20.02
CA ARG A 59 -4.67 -5.01 -18.87
C ARG A 59 -4.30 -4.37 -17.53
N ARG A 60 -3.07 -3.82 -17.42
CA ARG A 60 -2.57 -3.14 -16.22
C ARG A 60 -3.31 -1.85 -15.93
N VAL A 61 -3.50 -0.99 -16.93
CA VAL A 61 -4.27 0.26 -16.78
C VAL A 61 -5.69 -0.03 -16.29
N LEU A 62 -6.39 -0.97 -16.93
CA LEU A 62 -7.72 -1.37 -16.48
C LEU A 62 -7.68 -2.02 -15.08
N GLY A 63 -6.58 -2.71 -14.75
CA GLY A 63 -6.30 -3.28 -13.43
C GLY A 63 -6.24 -2.20 -12.36
N SER A 64 -5.50 -1.12 -12.60
CA SER A 64 -5.39 0.02 -11.69
C SER A 64 -6.74 0.70 -11.47
N LEU A 65 -7.55 0.87 -12.52
CA LEU A 65 -8.91 1.41 -12.38
C LEU A 65 -9.78 0.54 -11.47
N LEU A 66 -9.65 -0.79 -11.57
CA LEU A 66 -10.47 -1.73 -10.82
C LEU A 66 -10.27 -1.64 -9.30
N GLN A 67 -9.11 -1.15 -8.85
CA GLN A 67 -8.75 -1.04 -7.43
C GLN A 67 -9.60 -0.02 -6.65
N SER A 68 -10.16 0.98 -7.34
CA SER A 68 -10.92 2.07 -6.73
C SER A 68 -12.39 2.03 -7.14
N SER A 69 -13.27 2.31 -6.17
CA SER A 69 -14.72 2.34 -6.39
C SER A 69 -15.13 3.40 -7.41
N ARG A 70 -14.44 4.56 -7.41
CA ARG A 70 -14.66 5.67 -8.33
C ARG A 70 -13.97 5.44 -9.67
N LEU A 71 -12.70 5.03 -9.70
CA LEU A 71 -11.98 4.81 -10.96
C LEU A 71 -12.56 3.69 -11.82
N ARG A 72 -13.09 2.62 -11.23
CA ARG A 72 -13.65 1.50 -11.99
C ARG A 72 -14.90 1.87 -12.82
N THR A 73 -15.55 2.99 -12.52
CA THR A 73 -16.65 3.54 -13.34
C THR A 73 -16.15 3.98 -14.72
N LEU A 74 -14.85 4.28 -14.87
CA LEU A 74 -14.23 4.64 -16.14
C LEU A 74 -13.92 3.43 -17.03
N LEU A 75 -14.02 2.19 -16.51
CA LEU A 75 -13.74 0.98 -17.28
C LEU A 75 -14.63 0.86 -18.53
N PRO A 76 -15.97 0.94 -18.45
CA PRO A 76 -16.79 0.87 -19.65
C PRO A 76 -16.56 1.99 -20.68
N PRO A 77 -16.52 3.30 -20.32
CA PRO A 77 -16.31 4.35 -21.32
C PRO A 77 -14.92 4.26 -21.99
N VAL A 78 -13.86 3.93 -21.24
CA VAL A 78 -12.52 3.74 -21.83
C VAL A 78 -12.53 2.57 -22.84
N VAL A 79 -13.13 1.42 -22.48
CA VAL A 79 -13.24 0.28 -23.41
C VAL A 79 -14.10 0.62 -24.63
N TYR A 80 -15.19 1.36 -24.45
CA TYR A 80 -16.06 1.80 -25.54
C TYR A 80 -15.29 2.68 -26.54
N ARG A 81 -14.54 3.66 -26.03
CA ARG A 81 -13.74 4.59 -26.85
C ARG A 81 -12.55 3.91 -27.51
N LEU A 82 -11.87 2.97 -26.83
CA LEU A 82 -10.81 2.16 -27.43
C LEU A 82 -11.32 1.27 -28.58
N ASN A 83 -12.51 0.68 -28.43
CA ASN A 83 -13.12 -0.12 -29.49
C ASN A 83 -13.55 0.71 -30.69
N ARG A 84 -14.05 1.94 -30.46
CA ARG A 84 -14.44 2.87 -31.54
C ARG A 84 -13.22 3.50 -32.21
N CYS A 85 -12.21 3.90 -31.43
CA CYS A 85 -10.96 4.53 -31.83
C CYS A 85 -11.13 5.62 -32.90
N ALA A 86 -12.17 6.46 -32.78
CA ALA A 86 -12.38 7.56 -33.72
C ALA A 86 -11.44 8.73 -33.40
N PHE A 87 -11.32 9.68 -34.33
CA PHE A 87 -10.45 10.86 -34.17
C PHE A 87 -10.69 11.64 -32.86
N ASN A 88 -11.96 11.80 -32.44
CA ASN A 88 -12.30 12.43 -31.17
C ASN A 88 -11.94 11.56 -29.96
N ASP A 89 -12.03 10.22 -30.08
CA ASP A 89 -11.65 9.30 -29.00
C ASP A 89 -10.15 9.36 -28.71
N VAL A 90 -9.32 9.50 -29.76
CA VAL A 90 -7.86 9.57 -29.59
C VAL A 90 -7.48 10.72 -28.65
N LYS A 91 -8.07 11.90 -28.81
CA LYS A 91 -7.78 13.05 -27.91
C LYS A 91 -8.14 12.76 -26.45
N ILE A 92 -9.35 12.22 -26.23
CA ILE A 92 -9.84 11.87 -24.88
C ILE A 92 -8.98 10.76 -24.27
N LEU A 93 -8.63 9.74 -25.04
CA LEU A 93 -7.80 8.63 -24.60
C LEU A 93 -6.37 9.11 -24.28
N THR A 94 -5.78 9.98 -25.10
CA THR A 94 -4.48 10.60 -24.78
C THR A 94 -4.55 11.31 -23.44
N HIS A 95 -5.54 12.19 -23.24
CA HIS A 95 -5.75 12.89 -21.97
C HIS A 95 -5.92 11.93 -20.80
N PHE A 96 -6.73 10.87 -20.99
CA PHE A 96 -6.98 9.83 -19.99
C PHE A 96 -5.72 9.13 -19.54
N PHE A 97 -4.95 8.57 -20.46
CA PHE A 97 -3.74 7.82 -20.10
C PHE A 97 -2.66 8.74 -19.51
N THR A 98 -2.50 9.97 -20.02
CA THR A 98 -1.58 10.96 -19.42
C THR A 98 -1.97 11.30 -17.99
N ASN A 99 -3.23 11.63 -17.73
CA ASN A 99 -3.68 12.00 -16.38
C ASN A 99 -3.72 10.80 -15.42
N LEU A 100 -4.04 9.61 -15.91
CA LEU A 100 -3.93 8.39 -15.10
C LEU A 100 -2.47 8.10 -14.73
N ASN A 101 -1.53 8.21 -15.66
CA ASN A 101 -0.12 8.03 -15.36
C ASN A 101 0.38 9.03 -14.32
N ASN A 102 0.00 10.31 -14.46
CA ASN A 102 0.31 11.34 -13.48
C ASN A 102 -0.31 11.02 -12.11
N TYR A 103 -1.58 10.65 -12.07
CA TYR A 103 -2.30 10.28 -10.84
C TYR A 103 -1.62 9.10 -10.13
N LEU A 104 -1.26 8.05 -10.87
CA LEU A 104 -0.59 6.86 -10.31
C LEU A 104 0.85 7.13 -9.86
N SER A 105 1.47 8.21 -10.35
CA SER A 105 2.81 8.64 -9.94
C SER A 105 2.82 9.55 -8.70
N TRP A 106 1.65 9.95 -8.20
CA TRP A 106 1.58 10.80 -7.01
C TRP A 106 2.06 10.04 -5.77
N SER A 107 3.00 10.67 -5.06
CA SER A 107 3.47 10.12 -3.80
C SER A 107 2.41 10.22 -2.72
N SER A 108 2.30 9.18 -1.91
CA SER A 108 1.49 9.17 -0.69
C SER A 108 2.37 9.24 0.56
N GLU A 109 1.81 9.59 1.71
CA GLU A 109 2.54 9.50 2.98
C GLU A 109 2.91 8.04 3.30
N ASP A 110 2.09 7.08 2.87
CA ASP A 110 2.34 5.65 3.05
C ASP A 110 3.62 5.19 2.34
N ASP A 111 4.02 5.85 1.25
CA ASP A 111 5.27 5.55 0.54
C ASP A 111 6.50 5.68 1.45
N THR A 112 6.43 6.55 2.48
CA THR A 112 7.53 6.71 3.45
C THR A 112 7.65 5.56 4.43
N PHE A 113 6.59 4.77 4.59
CA PHE A 113 6.54 3.58 5.44
C PHE A 113 6.68 2.29 4.64
N ASP A 114 6.71 2.36 3.30
CA ASP A 114 6.90 1.19 2.46
C ASP A 114 8.33 0.64 2.57
N SER A 115 8.42 -0.69 2.63
CA SER A 115 9.69 -1.41 2.63
C SER A 115 9.65 -2.52 1.61
N THR A 116 10.05 -2.17 0.38
CA THR A 116 10.14 -3.11 -0.74
C THR A 116 10.97 -4.35 -0.40
N LEU A 117 12.07 -4.18 0.35
CA LEU A 117 12.91 -5.31 0.80
C LEU A 117 12.14 -6.25 1.74
N LEU A 118 11.44 -5.70 2.74
CA LEU A 118 10.65 -6.51 3.68
C LEU A 118 9.47 -7.19 2.97
N TYR A 119 8.80 -6.46 2.07
CA TYR A 119 7.72 -7.01 1.25
C TYR A 119 8.17 -8.25 0.49
N TYR A 120 9.26 -8.14 -0.29
CA TYR A 120 9.76 -9.27 -1.07
C TYR A 120 10.36 -10.39 -0.19
N LEU A 121 10.98 -10.06 0.94
CA LEU A 121 11.44 -11.07 1.91
C LEU A 121 10.26 -11.95 2.37
N ILE A 122 9.12 -11.35 2.72
CA ILE A 122 7.91 -12.07 3.16
C ILE A 122 7.28 -12.84 1.99
N VAL A 123 7.01 -12.15 0.88
CA VAL A 123 6.32 -12.74 -0.28
C VAL A 123 7.10 -13.95 -0.81
N PHE A 124 8.41 -13.84 -1.00
CA PHE A 124 9.24 -14.92 -1.53
C PHE A 124 9.48 -16.06 -0.53
N SER A 125 9.36 -15.81 0.77
CA SER A 125 9.49 -16.86 1.79
C SER A 125 8.18 -17.64 1.99
N GLU A 126 7.04 -16.93 2.04
CA GLU A 126 5.77 -17.50 2.50
C GLU A 126 4.73 -17.72 1.41
N MET A 127 4.64 -16.81 0.43
CA MET A 127 3.50 -16.72 -0.48
C MET A 127 3.83 -17.19 -1.90
N TRP A 128 5.10 -17.15 -2.28
CA TRP A 128 5.54 -17.51 -3.61
C TRP A 128 5.43 -19.02 -3.88
N GLU A 129 4.98 -19.37 -5.08
CA GLU A 129 4.83 -20.76 -5.53
C GLU A 129 6.23 -21.38 -5.74
N LYS A 130 6.48 -22.51 -5.10
CA LYS A 130 7.76 -23.23 -5.21
C LYS A 130 7.54 -24.68 -5.64
N PRO A 131 8.30 -25.22 -6.60
CA PRO A 131 9.35 -24.52 -7.38
C PRO A 131 8.78 -23.49 -8.35
N GLU A 132 9.64 -22.55 -8.78
CA GLU A 132 9.30 -21.51 -9.76
C GLU A 132 8.68 -22.12 -11.02
N GLN A 133 7.56 -21.53 -11.45
CA GLN A 133 6.88 -21.92 -12.68
C GLN A 133 7.61 -21.33 -13.90
N SER A 134 7.38 -21.88 -15.09
CA SER A 134 7.99 -21.28 -16.29
C SER A 134 7.50 -19.84 -16.49
N ILE A 135 8.38 -18.97 -17.02
CA ILE A 135 8.03 -17.59 -17.40
C ILE A 135 6.80 -17.58 -18.34
N GLY A 136 6.72 -18.55 -19.26
CA GLY A 136 5.59 -18.69 -20.17
C GLY A 136 4.27 -18.96 -19.44
N GLU A 137 4.26 -19.83 -18.43
CA GLU A 137 3.06 -20.09 -17.60
C GLU A 137 2.64 -18.84 -16.83
N MET A 138 3.58 -18.09 -16.26
CA MET A 138 3.28 -16.86 -15.53
C MET A 138 2.71 -15.76 -16.45
N ILE A 139 3.23 -15.65 -17.68
CA ILE A 139 2.67 -14.79 -18.72
C ILE A 139 1.27 -15.27 -19.15
N LEU A 140 1.04 -16.58 -19.28
CA LEU A 140 -0.28 -17.12 -19.61
C LEU A 140 -1.31 -16.81 -18.51
N ARG A 141 -0.95 -16.95 -17.24
CA ARG A 141 -1.81 -16.57 -16.11
C ARG A 141 -2.21 -15.09 -16.18
N PHE A 142 -1.26 -14.21 -16.49
CA PHE A 142 -1.52 -12.78 -16.68
C PHE A 142 -2.43 -12.51 -17.90
N THR A 143 -2.10 -13.07 -19.06
CA THR A 143 -2.80 -12.79 -20.33
C THR A 143 -4.17 -13.44 -20.44
N ASN A 144 -4.45 -14.49 -19.67
CA ASN A 144 -5.76 -15.13 -19.51
C ASN A 144 -6.78 -14.22 -18.81
N ALA A 145 -6.34 -13.20 -18.08
CA ALA A 145 -7.21 -12.16 -17.54
C ALA A 145 -7.36 -11.01 -18.55
N ARG A 146 -8.58 -10.47 -18.67
CA ARG A 146 -8.86 -9.27 -19.49
C ARG A 146 -8.47 -7.97 -18.79
N VAL A 147 -8.41 -8.02 -17.46
CA VAL A 147 -8.10 -6.91 -16.56
C VAL A 147 -7.21 -7.50 -15.48
N SER A 148 -6.03 -6.93 -15.27
CA SER A 148 -5.07 -7.44 -14.30
C SER A 148 -4.10 -6.34 -13.90
N ASN A 149 -4.02 -6.03 -12.61
CA ASN A 149 -2.93 -5.20 -12.06
C ASN A 149 -1.64 -6.02 -11.86
N GLY A 150 -1.44 -7.04 -12.71
CA GLY A 150 -0.35 -8.00 -12.61
C GLY A 150 0.97 -7.45 -13.14
N GLY A 151 1.89 -8.39 -13.39
CA GLY A 151 3.30 -8.08 -13.65
C GLY A 151 4.25 -8.98 -12.88
N THR A 152 3.72 -9.88 -12.04
CA THR A 152 4.50 -10.81 -11.21
C THR A 152 5.48 -11.70 -11.98
N TYR A 153 5.24 -11.94 -13.29
CA TYR A 153 6.22 -12.61 -14.14
C TYR A 153 7.54 -11.83 -14.26
N ALA A 154 7.52 -10.50 -14.09
CA ALA A 154 8.70 -9.65 -14.08
C ALA A 154 9.48 -9.74 -12.75
N ASP A 155 8.86 -10.24 -11.68
CA ASP A 155 9.51 -10.45 -10.38
C ASP A 155 10.31 -11.77 -10.33
N ILE A 156 10.20 -12.66 -11.33
CA ILE A 156 10.87 -13.97 -11.35
C ILE A 156 12.40 -13.86 -11.17
N PRO A 157 13.12 -12.97 -11.89
CA PRO A 157 14.56 -12.80 -11.66
C PRO A 157 14.87 -12.35 -10.22
N LEU A 158 14.03 -11.48 -9.65
CA LEU A 158 14.19 -11.02 -8.27
C LEU A 158 13.96 -12.17 -7.28
N TYR A 159 12.93 -12.98 -7.49
CA TYR A 159 12.66 -14.19 -6.71
C TYR A 159 13.86 -15.15 -6.76
N CYS A 160 14.37 -15.45 -7.95
CA CYS A 160 15.50 -16.36 -8.12
C CYS A 160 16.77 -15.83 -7.45
N ALA A 161 17.03 -14.53 -7.53
CA ALA A 161 18.13 -13.89 -6.82
C ALA A 161 17.93 -14.01 -5.29
N PHE A 162 16.76 -13.64 -4.75
CA PHE A 162 16.49 -13.68 -3.32
C PHE A 162 16.56 -15.09 -2.75
N SER A 163 15.90 -16.04 -3.41
CA SER A 163 15.73 -17.40 -2.90
C SER A 163 16.96 -18.30 -3.12
N LYS A 164 17.76 -18.01 -4.15
CA LYS A 164 18.77 -18.93 -4.69
C LYS A 164 18.20 -20.34 -4.95
N GLU A 165 16.92 -20.43 -5.32
CA GLU A 165 16.25 -21.70 -5.60
C GLU A 165 16.93 -22.43 -6.77
N SER A 166 17.21 -23.71 -6.60
CA SER A 166 17.81 -24.57 -7.64
C SER A 166 16.73 -25.21 -8.52
N SER A 167 15.93 -24.40 -9.20
CA SER A 167 14.95 -24.83 -10.20
C SER A 167 15.45 -24.52 -11.62
N PRO A 168 14.99 -25.25 -12.65
CA PRO A 168 15.45 -25.01 -14.02
C PRO A 168 15.27 -23.57 -14.50
N VAL A 169 14.22 -22.88 -14.04
CA VAL A 169 13.95 -21.48 -14.37
C VAL A 169 15.00 -20.56 -13.73
N CYS A 170 15.26 -20.74 -12.44
CA CYS A 170 16.25 -19.92 -11.73
C CYS A 170 17.69 -20.20 -12.18
N ASP A 171 18.02 -21.46 -12.46
CA ASP A 171 19.33 -21.86 -12.99
C ASP A 171 19.59 -21.25 -14.38
N GLN A 172 18.55 -21.15 -15.23
CA GLN A 172 18.65 -20.53 -16.55
C GLN A 172 18.89 -19.01 -16.48
N LEU A 173 18.34 -18.34 -15.46
CA LEU A 173 18.48 -16.89 -15.30
C LEU A 173 19.85 -16.48 -14.74
N ASP A 174 20.55 -17.37 -14.02
CA ASP A 174 21.89 -17.15 -13.46
C ASP A 174 22.02 -15.86 -12.60
N VAL A 175 20.94 -15.51 -11.89
CA VAL A 175 20.88 -14.31 -11.02
C VAL A 175 21.15 -14.64 -9.55
N GLY A 176 21.20 -15.93 -9.20
CA GLY A 176 21.42 -16.44 -7.84
C GLY A 176 22.86 -16.83 -7.53
N THR A 177 23.85 -16.53 -8.39
CA THR A 177 25.24 -17.03 -8.26
C THR A 177 26.18 -16.14 -7.45
N TYR A 178 25.65 -15.12 -6.76
CA TYR A 178 26.44 -14.23 -5.91
C TYR A 178 26.94 -14.89 -4.61
N ASP A 179 28.07 -14.39 -4.08
CA ASP A 179 28.75 -14.90 -2.87
C ASP A 179 28.11 -14.35 -1.57
N ALA A 180 26.84 -14.69 -1.36
CA ALA A 180 26.13 -14.50 -0.09
C ALA A 180 24.95 -15.49 0.02
N ASN A 181 24.34 -15.57 1.20
CA ASN A 181 23.15 -16.38 1.42
C ASN A 181 21.92 -15.78 0.71
N GLY A 182 20.90 -16.61 0.49
CA GLY A 182 19.60 -16.14 0.04
C GLY A 182 18.95 -15.18 1.05
N ILE A 183 18.24 -14.18 0.54
CA ILE A 183 17.45 -13.21 1.32
C ILE A 183 16.05 -13.79 1.51
N ILE A 184 15.98 -14.95 2.18
CA ILE A 184 14.75 -15.66 2.51
C ILE A 184 14.86 -16.27 3.91
N TYR A 185 13.72 -16.55 4.54
CA TYR A 185 13.67 -17.31 5.79
C TYR A 185 12.92 -18.63 5.62
N ASN A 186 13.20 -19.57 6.53
CA ASN A 186 12.53 -20.86 6.55
C ASN A 186 11.10 -20.71 7.07
N ARG A 187 10.17 -21.39 6.41
CA ARG A 187 8.79 -21.56 6.88
C ARG A 187 8.81 -22.27 8.22
N ASP A 188 8.11 -21.70 9.20
CA ASP A 188 8.05 -22.27 10.54
C ASP A 188 7.00 -23.38 10.65
N GLN A 189 6.76 -23.85 11.88
CA GLN A 189 5.78 -24.88 12.16
C GLN A 189 4.32 -24.43 11.99
N TYR A 190 4.04 -23.16 11.76
CA TYR A 190 2.69 -22.59 11.60
C TYR A 190 2.32 -22.32 10.14
N TRP A 191 3.32 -22.25 9.25
CA TRP A 191 3.07 -22.08 7.82
C TRP A 191 2.14 -23.16 7.25
N ASN A 192 1.14 -22.72 6.47
CA ASN A 192 0.12 -23.56 5.85
C ASN A 192 -0.64 -24.47 6.85
N LYS A 193 -0.84 -23.99 8.08
CA LYS A 193 -1.72 -24.63 9.06
C LYS A 193 -2.90 -23.73 9.39
N SER A 194 -4.06 -24.35 9.53
CA SER A 194 -5.25 -23.70 10.07
C SER A 194 -5.04 -23.24 11.51
N ALA A 195 -5.51 -22.03 11.82
CA ALA A 195 -5.56 -21.55 13.20
C ALA A 195 -6.81 -22.10 13.91
N THR A 196 -6.64 -22.57 15.14
CA THR A 196 -7.75 -22.90 16.05
C THR A 196 -8.23 -21.65 16.76
N ILE A 197 -9.54 -21.40 16.73
CA ILE A 197 -10.23 -20.33 17.45
C ILE A 197 -10.37 -20.77 18.91
N PRO A 198 -9.71 -20.09 19.87
CA PRO A 198 -9.87 -20.42 21.28
C PRO A 198 -11.32 -20.27 21.75
N ASN A 199 -11.74 -21.03 22.76
CA ASN A 199 -13.12 -21.03 23.26
C ASN A 199 -13.61 -19.64 23.73
N GLN A 200 -12.70 -18.80 24.20
CA GLN A 200 -12.95 -17.42 24.65
C GLN A 200 -12.90 -16.37 23.53
N ALA A 201 -12.62 -16.78 22.30
CA ALA A 201 -12.47 -15.87 21.16
C ALA A 201 -13.49 -16.19 20.07
N SER A 202 -13.58 -15.27 19.13
CA SER A 202 -14.37 -15.36 17.92
C SER A 202 -13.61 -14.68 16.77
N VAL A 203 -14.06 -14.88 15.54
CA VAL A 203 -13.45 -14.28 14.35
C VAL A 203 -14.54 -13.65 13.48
N LEU A 204 -14.44 -12.34 13.28
CA LEU A 204 -15.21 -11.61 12.26
C LEU A 204 -14.35 -11.44 11.01
N LEU A 205 -14.81 -11.97 9.88
CA LEU A 205 -14.24 -11.72 8.56
C LEU A 205 -15.14 -10.78 7.79
N LEU A 206 -14.54 -9.79 7.12
CA LEU A 206 -15.23 -8.87 6.22
C LEU A 206 -14.63 -9.03 4.83
N SER A 207 -15.48 -9.16 3.80
CA SER A 207 -15.01 -9.30 2.42
C SER A 207 -16.01 -8.74 1.43
N SER A 208 -15.58 -8.54 0.18
CA SER A 208 -16.44 -8.08 -0.89
C SER A 208 -16.33 -8.95 -2.14
N LYS A 209 -17.47 -9.21 -2.80
CA LYS A 209 -17.50 -9.98 -4.07
C LYS A 209 -16.74 -9.30 -5.21
N LEU A 210 -16.54 -7.98 -5.14
CA LEU A 210 -15.78 -7.20 -6.13
C LEU A 210 -14.41 -6.74 -5.61
N ASP A 211 -13.87 -7.34 -4.55
CA ASP A 211 -12.48 -7.08 -4.13
C ASP A 211 -11.50 -7.64 -5.19
N PRO A 212 -10.72 -6.78 -5.85
CA PRO A 212 -9.79 -7.20 -6.90
C PRO A 212 -8.44 -7.71 -6.38
N GLN A 213 -8.08 -7.43 -5.12
CA GLN A 213 -6.78 -7.80 -4.53
C GLN A 213 -6.87 -9.08 -3.71
N THR A 214 -7.92 -9.19 -2.90
CA THR A 214 -8.21 -10.37 -2.07
C THR A 214 -9.56 -10.98 -2.48
N PRO A 215 -9.62 -11.72 -3.61
CA PRO A 215 -10.88 -12.25 -4.12
C PRO A 215 -11.70 -13.00 -3.08
N HIS A 216 -12.99 -12.71 -3.01
CA HIS A 216 -13.94 -13.25 -2.03
C HIS A 216 -13.88 -14.77 -1.82
N LYS A 217 -13.54 -15.54 -2.86
CA LYS A 217 -13.34 -17.00 -2.75
C LYS A 217 -12.31 -17.39 -1.69
N TYR A 218 -11.26 -16.59 -1.49
CA TYR A 218 -10.23 -16.84 -0.49
C TYR A 218 -10.68 -16.47 0.92
N ALA A 219 -11.57 -15.50 1.07
CA ALA A 219 -12.20 -15.21 2.36
C ALA A 219 -13.11 -16.39 2.80
N LYS A 220 -13.84 -17.01 1.87
CA LYS A 220 -14.60 -18.23 2.15
C LYS A 220 -13.69 -19.40 2.53
N TYR A 221 -12.62 -19.60 1.77
CA TYR A 221 -11.62 -20.62 2.08
C TYR A 221 -11.01 -20.41 3.47
N LEU A 222 -10.62 -19.17 3.82
CA LEU A 222 -10.10 -18.85 5.15
C LEU A 222 -11.13 -19.14 6.25
N LEU A 223 -12.39 -18.70 6.06
CA LEU A 223 -13.47 -19.00 7.00
C LEU A 223 -13.62 -20.50 7.20
N GLU A 224 -13.62 -21.30 6.13
CA GLU A 224 -13.72 -22.77 6.20
C GLU A 224 -12.52 -23.39 6.91
N ALA A 225 -11.31 -22.91 6.62
CA ALA A 225 -10.07 -23.45 7.16
C ALA A 225 -9.90 -23.21 8.67
N LEU A 226 -10.42 -22.12 9.23
CA LEU A 226 -10.34 -21.83 10.67
C LEU A 226 -10.99 -22.94 11.51
N ASP A 227 -10.29 -23.47 12.50
CA ASP A 227 -10.82 -24.53 13.36
C ASP A 227 -11.60 -23.94 14.54
N GLY A 228 -12.92 -24.06 14.51
CA GLY A 228 -13.83 -23.50 15.51
C GLY A 228 -15.13 -22.97 14.90
N SER A 229 -16.18 -22.91 15.71
CA SER A 229 -17.53 -22.50 15.26
C SER A 229 -17.82 -21.01 15.44
N LYS A 230 -17.11 -20.31 16.32
CA LYS A 230 -17.32 -18.87 16.62
C LYS A 230 -16.68 -17.99 15.56
N LYS A 231 -17.18 -18.06 14.33
CA LYS A 231 -16.68 -17.28 13.20
C LYS A 231 -17.83 -16.86 12.28
N GLU A 232 -17.76 -15.65 11.76
CA GLU A 232 -18.75 -15.14 10.82
C GLU A 232 -18.06 -14.37 9.69
N LEU A 233 -18.60 -14.51 8.47
CA LEU A 233 -18.16 -13.76 7.29
C LEU A 233 -19.28 -12.83 6.82
N ILE A 234 -19.07 -11.53 6.97
CA ILE A 234 -19.93 -10.51 6.36
C ILE A 234 -19.45 -10.24 4.93
N THR A 235 -20.38 -10.32 3.98
CA THR A 235 -20.08 -10.21 2.55
C THR A 235 -20.74 -8.98 1.96
N PHE A 236 -19.92 -8.00 1.58
CA PHE A 236 -20.34 -6.88 0.77
C PHE A 236 -20.44 -7.27 -0.70
N ASN A 237 -21.31 -6.60 -1.44
CA ASN A 237 -21.47 -6.88 -2.87
C ASN A 237 -20.39 -6.18 -3.71
N CYS A 238 -20.11 -4.90 -3.43
CA CYS A 238 -19.39 -4.04 -4.38
C CYS A 238 -18.24 -3.22 -3.81
N ALA A 239 -17.85 -3.40 -2.54
CA ALA A 239 -16.67 -2.72 -1.99
C ALA A 239 -15.37 -3.21 -2.68
N THR A 240 -14.33 -2.37 -2.68
CA THR A 240 -12.99 -2.74 -3.17
C THR A 240 -12.15 -3.31 -2.01
N HIS A 241 -10.84 -3.44 -2.21
CA HIS A 241 -9.94 -3.97 -1.18
C HIS A 241 -9.99 -3.12 0.10
N GLY A 242 -9.91 -3.76 1.28
CA GLY A 242 -9.99 -3.07 2.57
C GLY A 242 -11.42 -2.63 2.92
N THR A 243 -12.32 -3.58 3.14
CA THR A 243 -13.75 -3.34 3.39
C THR A 243 -14.06 -2.46 4.61
N LEU A 244 -13.12 -2.30 5.55
CA LEU A 244 -13.23 -1.33 6.64
C LEU A 244 -13.30 0.13 6.12
N TRP A 245 -12.74 0.43 4.96
CA TRP A 245 -12.64 1.79 4.42
C TRP A 245 -13.43 1.97 3.12
N THR A 246 -13.73 0.89 2.40
CA THR A 246 -14.31 0.95 1.06
C THR A 246 -15.80 0.60 1.02
N THR A 247 -16.46 0.67 2.17
CA THR A 247 -17.90 0.42 2.38
C THR A 247 -18.63 1.70 2.79
N SER A 248 -18.40 2.79 2.04
CA SER A 248 -19.12 4.05 2.25
C SER A 248 -20.63 3.84 2.17
N MET A 249 -21.34 4.47 3.09
CA MET A 249 -22.81 4.45 3.16
C MET A 249 -23.44 5.52 2.26
N GLU A 250 -22.67 6.56 1.93
CA GLU A 250 -23.13 7.68 1.13
C GLU A 250 -22.26 7.83 -0.12
N GLU A 251 -22.88 8.22 -1.23
CA GLU A 251 -22.16 8.63 -2.42
C GLU A 251 -21.48 9.97 -2.11
N ASP A 252 -20.15 10.01 -2.22
CA ASP A 252 -19.32 11.23 -2.18
C ASP A 252 -18.91 11.82 -0.81
N GLU A 253 -19.09 11.10 0.31
CA GLU A 253 -18.54 11.53 1.62
C GLU A 253 -17.38 10.67 2.10
N ASP A 254 -16.15 11.11 1.83
CA ASP A 254 -14.90 10.49 2.30
C ASP A 254 -14.73 10.57 3.84
N GLU A 255 -15.57 11.35 4.53
CA GLU A 255 -15.51 11.56 5.99
C GLU A 255 -16.57 10.74 6.77
N SER A 256 -17.45 10.00 6.08
CA SER A 256 -18.52 9.25 6.73
C SER A 256 -18.05 7.91 7.32
N VAL A 257 -18.60 7.51 8.46
CA VAL A 257 -18.30 6.20 9.06
C VAL A 257 -18.87 5.08 8.18
N THR A 258 -17.98 4.32 7.57
CA THR A 258 -18.29 3.19 6.68
C THR A 258 -19.03 2.06 7.40
N CYS A 259 -19.76 1.22 6.67
CA CYS A 259 -20.42 0.04 7.26
C CYS A 259 -19.40 -0.95 7.85
N GLY A 260 -18.27 -1.15 7.18
CA GLY A 260 -17.19 -2.01 7.67
C GLY A 260 -16.66 -1.54 9.02
N MET A 261 -16.49 -0.22 9.20
CA MET A 261 -16.10 0.36 10.48
C MET A 261 -17.19 0.20 11.54
N ARG A 262 -18.46 0.40 11.20
CA ARG A 262 -19.60 0.17 12.12
C ARG A 262 -19.64 -1.28 12.62
N LEU A 263 -19.43 -2.25 11.73
CA LEU A 263 -19.35 -3.67 12.08
C LEU A 263 -18.19 -3.95 13.05
N LEU A 264 -17.00 -3.39 12.78
CA LEU A 264 -15.85 -3.55 13.68
C LEU A 264 -16.13 -2.93 15.06
N MET A 265 -16.69 -1.72 15.10
CA MET A 265 -17.07 -1.05 16.34
C MET A 265 -18.11 -1.88 17.13
N SER A 266 -19.12 -2.43 16.46
CA SER A 266 -20.11 -3.29 17.09
C SER A 266 -19.48 -4.58 17.62
N TYR A 267 -18.64 -5.24 16.83
CA TYR A 267 -17.92 -6.45 17.22
C TYR A 267 -17.07 -6.24 18.49
N VAL A 268 -16.29 -5.16 18.52
CA VAL A 268 -15.45 -4.82 19.68
C VAL A 268 -16.31 -4.44 20.89
N SER A 269 -17.34 -3.62 20.69
CA SER A 269 -18.23 -3.15 21.79
C SER A 269 -19.01 -4.30 22.42
N ASN A 270 -19.28 -5.36 21.65
CA ASN A 270 -19.93 -6.58 22.11
C ASN A 270 -18.93 -7.66 22.58
N ASN A 271 -17.67 -7.31 22.87
CA ASN A 271 -16.62 -8.24 23.33
C ASN A 271 -16.42 -9.45 22.39
N GLY A 272 -16.58 -9.24 21.09
CA GLY A 272 -16.48 -10.29 20.07
C GLY A 272 -17.71 -11.20 19.98
N ASP A 273 -18.81 -10.91 20.67
CA ASP A 273 -20.04 -11.70 20.52
C ASP A 273 -20.66 -11.48 19.14
N LEU A 274 -20.64 -12.53 18.31
CA LEU A 274 -21.15 -12.49 16.93
C LEU A 274 -22.68 -12.44 16.88
N ASP A 275 -23.36 -13.00 17.88
CA ASP A 275 -24.83 -12.95 17.96
C ASP A 275 -25.33 -11.54 18.27
N GLY A 276 -24.51 -10.72 18.93
CA GLY A 276 -24.77 -9.31 19.23
C GLY A 276 -24.36 -8.33 18.12
N LEU A 277 -23.77 -8.80 17.02
CA LEU A 277 -23.26 -7.95 15.96
C LEU A 277 -24.39 -7.17 15.27
N ASP A 278 -24.32 -5.84 15.32
CA ASP A 278 -25.23 -4.96 14.58
C ASP A 278 -24.83 -4.92 13.11
N LYS A 279 -25.65 -5.53 12.27
CA LYS A 279 -25.45 -5.68 10.82
C LYS A 279 -26.37 -4.76 10.01
N SER A 280 -27.12 -3.87 10.66
CA SER A 280 -28.13 -3.01 10.01
C SER A 280 -27.61 -2.24 8.80
N CYS A 281 -26.36 -1.75 8.87
CA CYS A 281 -25.75 -1.01 7.77
C CYS A 281 -25.54 -1.84 6.49
N VAL A 282 -25.50 -3.18 6.58
CA VAL A 282 -25.21 -4.04 5.42
C VAL A 282 -26.35 -4.00 4.41
N ASP A 283 -27.59 -3.99 4.89
CA ASP A 283 -28.80 -3.93 4.05
C ASP A 283 -29.08 -2.51 3.52
N GLU A 284 -28.49 -1.50 4.16
CA GLU A 284 -28.58 -0.08 3.77
C GLU A 284 -27.47 0.34 2.79
N MET A 285 -26.53 -0.55 2.45
CA MET A 285 -25.43 -0.25 1.55
C MET A 285 -25.95 0.25 0.18
N PRO A 286 -25.39 1.33 -0.38
CA PRO A 286 -25.83 1.87 -1.66
C PRO A 286 -25.66 0.86 -2.80
N ALA A 287 -26.57 0.96 -3.77
CA ALA A 287 -26.49 0.18 -4.99
C ALA A 287 -25.24 0.55 -5.79
N PHE A 288 -24.72 -0.41 -6.57
CA PHE A 288 -23.57 -0.14 -7.43
C PHE A 288 -23.96 0.77 -8.60
N ASN A 289 -23.24 1.88 -8.77
CA ASN A 289 -23.42 2.81 -9.88
C ASN A 289 -22.18 2.80 -10.80
N LEU A 290 -22.38 2.63 -12.11
CA LEU A 290 -21.31 2.67 -13.12
C LEU A 290 -21.11 4.06 -13.73
N THR A 291 -21.96 5.02 -13.39
CA THR A 291 -21.82 6.41 -13.85
C THR A 291 -20.57 7.01 -13.20
N PRO A 292 -19.60 7.51 -13.99
CA PRO A 292 -18.46 8.20 -13.42
C PRO A 292 -18.90 9.45 -12.66
N PRO A 293 -18.40 9.68 -11.44
CA PRO A 293 -18.54 10.96 -10.77
C PRO A 293 -18.02 12.09 -11.68
N LEU A 294 -18.70 13.24 -11.70
CA LEU A 294 -18.40 14.33 -12.65
C LEU A 294 -16.96 14.85 -12.51
N ASP A 295 -16.43 14.91 -11.29
CA ASP A 295 -15.06 15.29 -11.01
C ASP A 295 -14.05 14.31 -11.63
N TYR A 296 -14.29 13.00 -11.50
CA TYR A 296 -13.49 11.96 -12.14
C TYR A 296 -13.64 12.00 -13.67
N GLN A 297 -14.85 12.18 -14.19
CA GLN A 297 -15.08 12.31 -15.63
C GLN A 297 -14.32 13.49 -16.21
N TYR A 298 -14.41 14.66 -15.59
CA TYR A 298 -13.74 15.86 -16.06
C TYR A 298 -12.22 15.76 -15.92
N PHE A 299 -11.72 15.22 -14.81
CA PHE A 299 -10.29 15.07 -14.60
C PHE A 299 -9.68 14.07 -15.59
N PHE A 300 -10.27 12.87 -15.71
CA PHE A 300 -9.69 11.78 -16.50
C PHE A 300 -10.11 11.78 -17.97
N LEU A 301 -11.30 12.27 -18.34
CA LEU A 301 -11.77 12.22 -19.72
C LEU A 301 -11.93 13.61 -20.37
N SER A 302 -11.96 14.69 -19.57
CA SER A 302 -12.15 16.07 -20.03
C SER A 302 -13.29 16.22 -21.03
N THR A 303 -14.45 15.66 -20.69
CA THR A 303 -15.63 15.60 -21.55
C THR A 303 -16.92 15.64 -20.72
N ASP A 304 -18.02 16.08 -21.29
CA ASP A 304 -19.35 16.17 -20.67
C ASP A 304 -20.17 14.87 -20.76
N ASP A 305 -19.85 13.99 -21.72
CA ASP A 305 -20.37 12.62 -21.82
C ASP A 305 -19.22 11.60 -21.93
N ALA A 306 -19.11 10.72 -20.93
CA ALA A 306 -18.01 9.75 -20.83
C ALA A 306 -17.89 8.81 -22.04
N TYR A 307 -18.95 8.56 -22.81
CA TYR A 307 -18.97 7.63 -23.94
C TYR A 307 -18.89 8.33 -25.31
N ASN A 308 -19.68 9.37 -25.51
CA ASN A 308 -19.89 10.03 -26.81
C ASN A 308 -19.51 11.51 -26.83
N GLY A 309 -19.17 12.11 -25.69
CA GLY A 309 -18.81 13.51 -25.60
C GLY A 309 -17.53 13.86 -26.37
N GLU A 310 -17.38 15.15 -26.62
CA GLU A 310 -16.20 15.74 -27.27
C GLU A 310 -15.14 16.14 -26.24
N TYR A 311 -13.88 16.17 -26.68
CA TYR A 311 -12.79 16.66 -25.83
C TYR A 311 -12.93 18.17 -25.63
N ASP A 312 -12.97 18.59 -24.37
CA ASP A 312 -12.97 19.99 -23.95
C ASP A 312 -12.00 20.16 -22.79
N GLU A 313 -10.83 20.73 -23.06
CA GLU A 313 -9.76 20.96 -22.07
C GLU A 313 -10.21 21.78 -20.86
N ARG A 314 -11.21 22.64 -21.03
CA ARG A 314 -11.73 23.52 -19.98
C ARG A 314 -12.41 22.72 -18.86
N LEU A 315 -12.92 21.52 -19.16
CA LEU A 315 -13.59 20.69 -18.16
C LEU A 315 -12.59 20.16 -17.12
N ALA A 316 -11.42 19.68 -17.55
CA ALA A 316 -10.35 19.30 -16.63
C ALA A 316 -9.87 20.50 -15.79
N GLU A 317 -9.80 21.70 -16.37
CA GLU A 317 -9.42 22.92 -15.64
C GLU A 317 -10.38 23.25 -14.48
N ILE A 318 -11.69 23.02 -14.65
CA ILE A 318 -12.70 23.24 -13.59
C ILE A 318 -12.36 22.43 -12.34
N VAL A 319 -11.90 21.20 -12.51
CA VAL A 319 -11.67 20.24 -11.42
C VAL A 319 -10.21 20.15 -10.99
N THR A 320 -9.30 20.82 -11.67
CA THR A 320 -7.88 20.95 -11.27
C THR A 320 -7.56 22.31 -10.64
N GLY A 321 -8.45 23.30 -10.79
CA GLY A 321 -8.34 24.59 -10.10
C GLY A 321 -8.29 24.44 -8.56
N SER A 322 -7.54 25.32 -7.88
CA SER A 322 -7.25 25.23 -6.43
C SER A 322 -8.46 25.24 -5.48
N SER A 323 -9.68 25.38 -6.00
CA SER A 323 -10.95 25.35 -5.26
C SER A 323 -11.75 24.05 -5.42
N SER A 324 -11.33 23.11 -6.27
CA SER A 324 -12.10 21.87 -6.51
C SER A 324 -11.89 20.83 -5.40
N GLY A 325 -12.92 20.01 -5.14
CA GLY A 325 -12.85 18.89 -4.19
C GLY A 325 -11.82 17.83 -4.60
N PHE A 326 -11.69 17.55 -5.90
CA PHE A 326 -10.72 16.62 -6.44
C PHE A 326 -9.26 17.11 -6.27
N ALA A 327 -8.97 18.39 -6.53
CA ALA A 327 -7.66 18.95 -6.26
C ALA A 327 -7.37 19.02 -4.75
N ARG A 328 -8.39 19.14 -3.89
CA ARG A 328 -8.22 18.95 -2.43
C ARG A 328 -7.89 17.51 -2.10
N SER A 329 -8.67 16.51 -2.51
CA SER A 329 -8.35 15.09 -2.20
C SER A 329 -7.00 14.65 -2.79
N ALA A 330 -6.65 15.14 -3.97
CA ALA A 330 -5.31 15.00 -4.58
C ALA A 330 -4.21 15.82 -3.86
N ALA A 331 -4.57 16.91 -3.18
CA ALA A 331 -3.64 17.74 -2.41
C ALA A 331 -3.64 17.42 -0.90
N THR A 332 -4.59 16.67 -0.36
CA THR A 332 -4.65 16.26 1.05
C THR A 332 -3.50 15.28 1.31
N THR A 333 -3.15 14.44 0.33
CA THR A 333 -1.90 13.68 0.26
C THR A 333 -0.63 14.55 0.27
N THR A 334 -0.70 15.85 -0.06
CA THR A 334 0.46 16.77 -0.02
C THR A 334 0.43 17.80 1.11
N LYS A 335 -0.73 18.16 1.69
CA LYS A 335 -0.85 19.24 2.69
C LYS A 335 -0.92 18.78 4.15
N GLU A 336 -1.36 17.56 4.44
CA GLU A 336 -1.25 17.00 5.79
C GLU A 336 0.21 17.00 6.29
N ASN A 337 1.16 16.76 5.38
CA ASN A 337 2.61 16.91 5.53
C ASN A 337 3.13 18.19 6.22
N THR A 338 2.39 19.30 6.22
CA THR A 338 2.86 20.52 6.90
C THR A 338 2.40 20.60 8.35
N THR A 339 1.15 20.22 8.63
CA THR A 339 0.55 20.38 9.96
C THR A 339 1.13 19.39 10.97
N TYR A 340 1.27 18.10 10.60
CA TYR A 340 1.83 17.09 11.51
C TYR A 340 3.34 17.26 11.69
N LYS A 341 4.07 17.64 10.64
CA LYS A 341 5.50 17.92 10.72
C LYS A 341 5.78 19.13 11.60
N THR A 342 4.98 20.19 11.50
CA THR A 342 5.07 21.34 12.40
C THR A 342 4.71 20.95 13.84
N ALA A 343 3.63 20.20 14.06
CA ALA A 343 3.24 19.74 15.40
C ALA A 343 4.31 18.83 16.04
N PHE A 344 4.87 17.89 15.27
CA PHE A 344 5.94 16.99 15.71
C PHE A 344 7.24 17.73 16.03
N VAL A 345 7.65 18.70 15.19
CA VAL A 345 8.83 19.53 15.45
C VAL A 345 8.62 20.38 16.71
N VAL A 346 7.44 20.98 16.89
CA VAL A 346 7.10 21.73 18.10
C VAL A 346 7.15 20.82 19.33
N PHE A 347 6.58 19.62 19.26
CA PHE A 347 6.64 18.63 20.34
C PHE A 347 8.07 18.21 20.67
N LEU A 348 8.89 17.91 19.66
CA LEU A 348 10.29 17.52 19.82
C LEU A 348 11.11 18.62 20.50
N VAL A 349 10.93 19.87 20.07
CA VAL A 349 11.61 21.03 20.69
C VAL A 349 11.19 21.18 22.15
N LEU A 350 9.90 21.09 22.45
CA LEU A 350 9.40 21.16 23.83
C LEU A 350 9.94 20.01 24.69
N PHE A 351 10.01 18.79 24.15
CA PHE A 351 10.55 17.62 24.83
C PHE A 351 12.05 17.74 25.13
N VAL A 352 12.85 18.27 24.18
CA VAL A 352 14.28 18.52 24.41
C VAL A 352 14.49 19.60 25.47
N VAL A 353 13.70 20.69 25.44
CA VAL A 353 13.78 21.76 26.44
C VAL A 353 13.41 21.24 27.83
N THR A 354 12.37 20.43 27.96
CA THR A 354 11.98 19.84 29.25
C THR A 354 13.05 18.87 29.78
N LEU A 355 13.69 18.07 28.93
CA LEU A 355 14.82 17.23 29.32
C LEU A 355 16.02 18.06 29.81
N ILE A 356 16.38 19.13 29.11
CA ILE A 356 17.48 20.02 29.53
C ILE A 356 17.17 20.65 30.89
N LEU A 357 15.94 21.12 31.09
CA LEU A 357 15.51 21.67 32.38
C LEU A 357 15.54 20.62 33.49
N ALA A 358 15.04 19.40 33.22
CA ALA A 358 15.08 18.31 34.19
C ALA A 358 16.52 17.94 34.59
N VAL A 359 17.45 17.87 33.62
CA VAL A 359 18.88 17.65 33.88
C VAL A 359 19.47 18.80 34.68
N PHE A 360 19.15 20.05 34.35
CA PHE A 360 19.62 21.21 35.11
C PHE A 360 19.13 21.20 36.57
N PHE A 361 17.84 20.91 36.79
CA PHE A 361 17.27 20.80 38.13
C PHE A 361 17.85 19.61 38.90
N ALA A 362 18.05 18.46 38.26
CA ALA A 362 18.69 17.31 38.87
C ALA A 362 20.15 17.61 39.26
N PHE A 363 20.91 18.27 38.38
CA PHE A 363 22.29 18.69 38.64
C PHE A 363 22.35 19.72 39.79
N ARG A 364 21.47 20.71 39.77
CA ARG A 364 21.38 21.71 40.85
C ARG A 364 20.99 21.07 42.18
N TRP A 365 20.05 20.14 42.18
CA TRP A 365 19.67 19.36 43.35
C TRP A 365 20.85 18.53 43.88
N PHE A 366 21.59 17.87 42.99
CA PHE A 366 22.76 17.09 43.36
C PHE A 366 23.87 17.95 43.97
N ASN A 367 24.13 19.12 43.39
CA ASN A 367 25.10 20.08 43.94
C ASN A 367 24.65 20.64 45.29
N LEU A 368 23.39 21.02 45.45
CA LEU A 368 22.85 21.48 46.74
C LEU A 368 22.92 20.38 47.81
N LYS A 369 22.64 19.12 47.43
CA LYS A 369 22.79 17.97 48.33
C LYS A 369 24.25 17.74 48.73
N SER A 370 25.18 17.87 47.78
CA SER A 370 26.63 17.78 48.01
C SER A 370 27.13 18.88 48.94
N GLU A 371 26.74 20.14 48.71
CA GLU A 371 27.10 21.27 49.57
C GLU A 371 26.52 21.13 50.98
N ASN A 372 25.26 20.69 51.12
CA ASN A 372 24.65 20.45 52.42
C ASN A 372 25.31 19.29 53.18
N ALA A 373 25.77 18.24 52.47
CA ALA A 373 26.55 17.17 53.08
C ALA A 373 27.95 17.65 53.51
N ARG A 374 28.58 18.51 52.71
CA ARG A 374 29.89 19.10 53.00
C ARG A 374 29.85 20.07 54.19
N ARG A 375 28.79 20.88 54.31
CA ARG A 375 28.56 21.75 55.47
C ARG A 375 28.31 20.97 56.76
N ARG A 376 27.51 19.89 56.73
CA ARG A 376 27.36 18.99 57.89
C ARG A 376 28.69 18.38 58.32
N ALA A 377 29.54 17.99 57.38
CA ALA A 377 30.86 17.43 57.70
C ALA A 377 31.86 18.47 58.26
N THR A 378 31.60 19.78 58.12
CA THR A 378 32.47 20.84 58.65
C THR A 378 32.04 21.33 60.04
N ASP A 379 30.77 21.18 60.42
CA ASP A 379 30.28 21.48 61.78
C ASP A 379 30.66 20.39 62.82
N ASP A 380 31.08 19.19 62.39
CA ASP A 380 31.44 18.05 63.25
C ASP A 380 32.96 17.89 63.51
N LEU A 381 33.79 18.90 63.19
CA LEU A 381 35.25 18.84 63.43
C LEU A 381 35.63 19.51 64.76
N PRO A 382 36.27 18.80 65.72
CA PRO A 382 36.81 19.40 66.93
C PRO A 382 38.03 20.26 66.63
N GLU A 383 38.12 21.45 67.22
CA GLU A 383 39.36 22.23 67.32
C GLU A 383 40.32 21.48 68.24
N ASP A 384 41.46 21.04 67.69
CA ASP A 384 42.76 20.80 68.34
C ASP A 384 43.44 19.53 67.80
N ILE A 385 44.34 19.68 66.82
CA ILE A 385 45.38 18.68 66.56
C ILE A 385 46.72 19.39 66.33
N GLU A 386 47.60 19.24 67.31
CA GLU A 386 49.01 19.65 67.30
C GLU A 386 49.81 19.00 66.16
N ILE A 387 50.66 19.80 65.54
CA ILE A 387 51.62 19.41 64.51
C ILE A 387 52.88 18.88 65.20
N SER A 388 53.29 17.65 64.90
CA SER A 388 54.65 17.18 65.15
C SER A 388 55.28 16.63 63.86
N THR A 389 56.35 17.27 63.44
CA THR A 389 57.20 16.94 62.28
C THR A 389 58.29 15.91 62.60
N LEU A 390 58.69 15.11 61.60
CA LEU A 390 60.06 14.70 61.19
C LEU A 390 60.07 13.29 60.54
N PRO A 391 61.10 12.87 59.76
CA PRO A 391 61.92 13.59 58.79
C PRO A 391 62.01 12.90 57.42
N GLU A 392 62.60 13.63 56.49
CA GLU A 392 63.00 13.30 55.12
C GLU A 392 64.02 12.13 55.06
N ASN A 393 63.82 11.18 54.15
CA ASN A 393 64.87 10.28 53.65
C ASN A 393 64.57 9.87 52.19
N GLN A 394 65.54 10.17 51.32
CA GLN A 394 65.61 9.72 49.92
C GLN A 394 65.91 8.22 49.82
N ALA A 395 65.33 7.53 48.85
CA ALA A 395 66.05 6.69 47.86
C ALA A 395 65.08 5.84 47.02
N GLY A 396 65.33 5.80 45.70
CA GLY A 396 65.16 4.58 44.89
C GLY A 396 63.89 4.48 44.02
N SER A 397 64.03 4.85 42.75
CA SER A 397 63.16 4.44 41.64
C SER A 397 63.33 2.94 41.34
N PRO A 398 62.31 2.27 40.79
CA PRO A 398 62.57 1.49 39.58
C PRO A 398 61.54 1.68 38.45
N GLU A 399 62.08 1.57 37.24
CA GLU A 399 61.47 1.66 35.92
C GLU A 399 60.36 0.64 35.65
N LEU A 400 59.41 1.07 34.80
CA LEU A 400 58.41 0.25 34.14
C LEU A 400 58.83 0.07 32.66
N THR A 401 59.22 -1.14 32.27
CA THR A 401 59.31 -1.62 30.87
C THR A 401 58.33 -2.80 30.75
N THR A 402 57.43 -2.88 29.77
CA THR A 402 57.63 -3.25 28.34
C THR A 402 56.34 -2.89 27.57
N ALA A 403 56.39 -2.11 26.49
CA ALA A 403 56.58 -2.51 25.08
C ALA A 403 55.54 -3.49 24.50
N TYR A 404 54.60 -2.97 23.69
CA TYR A 404 53.90 -3.70 22.62
C TYR A 404 54.22 -3.03 21.28
N SER A 405 54.84 -3.78 20.37
CA SER A 405 55.22 -3.35 19.03
C SER A 405 54.34 -4.05 17.98
N GLN A 406 53.75 -3.21 17.12
CA GLN A 406 53.59 -3.29 15.67
C GLN A 406 53.13 -4.60 14.95
N ARG A 407 52.05 -4.39 14.15
CA ARG A 407 51.65 -4.96 12.82
C ARG A 407 52.84 -5.20 11.85
N PRO A 408 52.72 -5.74 10.59
CA PRO A 408 51.56 -5.90 9.67
C PRO A 408 51.55 -7.28 8.93
N LYS A 409 50.61 -7.66 8.06
CA LYS A 409 50.14 -7.11 6.78
C LYS A 409 48.79 -7.73 6.44
#